data_AF-K0TDY8-F1
#
_entry.id   AF-K0TDY8-F1
#
_cell.length_a   1.000
_cell.length_b   1.000
_cell.length_c   1.000
_cell.angle_alpha   90.00
_cell.angle_beta   90.00
_cell.angle_gamma   90.00
#
_symmetry.space_group_name_H-M   'P 1'
#
loop_
_entity.id
_entity.type
_entity.pdbx_description
1 polymer ?
#
loop_
_entity_poly.entity_id
_entity_poly.type
_entity_poly.pdbx_seq_one_letter_code
_entity_poly.pdbx_strand_id
1 'polypeptide(L)'
;MAATRFRWTSANGVRKERGINLECLLRRSLTSRSVSDFSAFVGVYVAACSCLRTPEDIRRLVLEVSVDLRASGVLYAEIAPSLTYYACHFGSAENTLRVLVEAARLAEDETGVVLGYIISAERQLCPDAAVDLARLARRGAEDMNINGRPAVVGFGLHGPEEGHPPGPFRAAFELACGGGLLASVPHAGELPPGPGLGARSVVDAVAVLGADRIGHGVLALGDSDAMDMLRTKGVVLDVCVTSNYLLNVVDSLEGHPLRWFLDEGVRCTINSDDPLLFGCSVLSEYGVCRHRLGMSDEVLGECARTSFEFSRAPDELGEMQEAFANGTLLMIKRAACHVIPGPTSFYKRLTPQTRFREVNGNILTRRTVNDFMEELPDGWERALERAIEGAIYAPNHKRTEPWKFYLLGETAIEKVCRLNASLVASKKGEDAGAKKLARWLKMPGWLVVTCALSEGVESMAEPTSVLREDYAACCCAVQNLCLSLHSQGIGTKWTTGPVNFHPDFASAVGFDGSHEQVVGTIWFGTAEQRPTAPTKRKSVEDVLVRVE
;
A
#
# COMPACT_ATOMS: atom_id res chain seq x y z
N MET A 1 8.27 8.72 14.97
CA MET A 1 7.48 7.82 15.84
C MET A 1 8.25 6.52 15.98
N ALA A 2 8.37 5.98 17.19
CA ALA A 2 9.08 4.74 17.45
C ALA A 2 8.53 4.07 18.72
N ALA A 3 7.51 3.22 18.55
CA ALA A 3 7.26 2.15 19.50
C ALA A 3 8.00 0.91 19.01
N THR A 4 9.33 0.80 19.24
CA THR A 4 10.06 -0.46 19.02
C THR A 4 9.72 -1.46 20.11
N ARG A 5 10.15 -2.72 19.94
CA ARG A 5 9.56 -3.88 20.62
C ARG A 5 9.55 -3.67 22.13
N PHE A 6 8.36 -3.44 22.68
CA PHE A 6 8.00 -4.14 23.90
C PHE A 6 8.23 -5.61 23.55
N ARG A 7 9.32 -6.23 24.05
CA ARG A 7 9.65 -7.61 23.64
C ARG A 7 8.37 -8.42 23.84
N TRP A 8 8.02 -9.27 22.89
CA TRP A 8 6.84 -10.12 23.00
C TRP A 8 6.80 -10.93 24.30
N THR A 9 7.97 -11.19 24.89
CA THR A 9 8.16 -11.75 26.25
C THR A 9 7.78 -10.78 27.37
N SER A 10 8.02 -9.49 27.20
CA SER A 10 7.62 -8.40 28.09
C SER A 10 6.11 -8.15 28.04
N ALA A 11 5.53 -8.09 26.84
CA ALA A 11 4.08 -8.04 26.64
C ALA A 11 3.42 -9.25 27.26
N ASN A 12 3.90 -10.46 26.97
CA ASN A 12 3.36 -11.69 27.54
C ASN A 12 3.63 -11.83 29.06
N GLY A 13 4.69 -11.23 29.59
CA GLY A 13 4.97 -11.17 31.03
C GLY A 13 3.94 -10.34 31.77
N VAL A 14 3.73 -9.09 31.33
CA VAL A 14 2.68 -8.19 31.88
C VAL A 14 1.27 -8.76 31.63
N ARG A 15 1.05 -9.40 30.47
CA ARG A 15 -0.19 -10.11 30.10
C ARG A 15 -0.52 -11.26 31.04
N LYS A 16 0.46 -12.12 31.36
CA LYS A 16 0.28 -13.24 32.29
C LYS A 16 0.04 -12.78 33.72
N GLU A 17 0.68 -11.70 34.15
CA GLU A 17 0.49 -11.14 35.49
C GLU A 17 -0.88 -10.44 35.66
N ARG A 18 -1.50 -9.95 34.58
CA ARG A 18 -2.69 -9.06 34.67
C ARG A 18 -3.94 -9.49 33.88
N GLY A 19 -3.94 -10.67 33.23
CA GLY A 19 -5.15 -11.28 32.68
C GLY A 19 -5.74 -10.64 31.42
N ILE A 20 -4.96 -9.88 30.63
CA ILE A 20 -5.43 -9.22 29.40
C ILE A 20 -5.29 -10.18 28.20
N ASN A 21 -6.32 -10.34 27.35
CA ASN A 21 -6.26 -11.23 26.18
C ASN A 21 -5.95 -10.48 24.87
N LEU A 22 -4.66 -10.27 24.58
CA LEU A 22 -4.16 -9.67 23.34
C LEU A 22 -3.95 -10.67 22.17
N GLU A 23 -4.13 -11.98 22.40
CA GLU A 23 -3.74 -13.00 21.41
C GLU A 23 -4.63 -13.00 20.15
N CYS A 24 -5.92 -12.72 20.30
CA CYS A 24 -6.86 -12.68 19.18
C CYS A 24 -6.70 -11.43 18.29
N LEU A 25 -6.29 -10.30 18.88
CA LEU A 25 -6.08 -9.04 18.16
C LEU A 25 -4.74 -9.04 17.41
N LEU A 26 -3.67 -9.51 18.06
CA LEU A 26 -2.33 -9.46 17.49
C LEU A 26 -2.06 -10.54 16.43
N ARG A 27 -2.64 -11.74 16.56
CA ARG A 27 -2.52 -12.77 15.49
C ARG A 27 -3.17 -12.34 14.17
N ARG A 28 -4.11 -11.38 14.20
CA ARG A 28 -4.80 -10.87 13.02
C ARG A 28 -4.13 -9.65 12.37
N SER A 29 -3.19 -8.96 13.04
CA SER A 29 -2.64 -7.69 12.54
C SER A 29 -1.21 -7.78 11.99
N LEU A 30 -0.42 -8.80 12.36
CA LEU A 30 1.05 -8.72 12.25
C LEU A 30 1.70 -9.40 11.04
N THR A 31 0.92 -10.03 10.15
CA THR A 31 1.51 -10.77 9.01
C THR A 31 0.68 -10.73 7.73
N SER A 32 -0.44 -10.02 7.72
CA SER A 32 -1.33 -9.94 6.56
C SER A 32 -1.91 -8.54 6.43
N ARG A 33 -2.25 -8.11 5.21
CA ARG A 33 -3.10 -6.93 4.90
C ARG A 33 -4.53 -7.06 5.48
N SER A 34 -4.69 -7.78 6.59
CA SER A 34 -5.95 -8.10 7.27
C SER A 34 -6.35 -7.07 8.32
N VAL A 35 -5.52 -6.05 8.56
CA VAL A 35 -5.98 -4.80 9.16
C VAL A 35 -6.74 -4.08 8.04
N SER A 36 -8.05 -4.30 7.99
CA SER A 36 -8.92 -3.94 6.87
C SER A 36 -9.08 -2.45 6.63
N ASP A 37 -8.63 -1.61 7.57
CA ASP A 37 -8.61 -0.15 7.51
C ASP A 37 -7.82 0.45 8.71
N PHE A 38 -7.53 1.76 8.68
CA PHE A 38 -6.81 2.48 9.74
C PHE A 38 -7.47 2.38 11.12
N SER A 39 -8.79 2.17 11.21
CA SER A 39 -9.49 2.06 12.49
C SER A 39 -9.07 0.79 13.24
N ALA A 40 -8.85 -0.31 12.52
CA ALA A 40 -8.34 -1.54 13.11
C ALA A 40 -6.91 -1.36 13.65
N PHE A 41 -6.07 -0.56 13.00
CA PHE A 41 -4.74 -0.18 13.51
C PHE A 41 -4.85 0.59 14.83
N VAL A 42 -5.69 1.64 14.89
CA VAL A 42 -5.91 2.43 16.12
C VAL A 42 -6.39 1.54 17.27
N GLY A 43 -7.27 0.58 17.00
CA GLY A 43 -7.75 -0.38 18.02
C GLY A 43 -6.62 -1.20 18.65
N VAL A 44 -5.68 -1.69 17.84
CA VAL A 44 -4.51 -2.43 18.34
C VAL A 44 -3.54 -1.51 19.09
N TYR A 45 -3.33 -0.29 18.60
CA TYR A 45 -2.48 0.71 19.23
C TYR A 45 -2.97 1.06 20.66
N VAL A 46 -4.27 1.36 20.79
CA VAL A 46 -4.89 1.67 22.10
C VAL A 46 -4.80 0.47 23.04
N ALA A 47 -5.00 -0.75 22.53
CA ALA A 47 -4.88 -1.96 23.33
C ALA A 47 -3.43 -2.16 23.85
N ALA A 48 -2.43 -1.89 23.03
CA ALA A 48 -1.02 -1.93 23.45
C ALA A 48 -0.74 -0.89 24.54
N CYS A 49 -1.20 0.35 24.36
CA CYS A 49 -1.05 1.41 25.36
C CYS A 49 -1.69 1.05 26.71
N SER A 50 -2.84 0.38 26.70
CA SER A 50 -3.57 -0.01 27.93
C SER A 50 -2.84 -1.01 28.83
N CYS A 51 -1.75 -1.60 28.34
CA CYS A 51 -0.90 -2.52 29.10
C CYS A 51 0.09 -1.78 30.02
N LEU A 52 0.40 -0.53 29.71
CA LEU A 52 1.43 0.27 30.38
C LEU A 52 0.76 1.14 31.44
N ARG A 53 0.75 0.67 32.69
CA ARG A 53 -0.06 1.29 33.76
C ARG A 53 0.77 1.86 34.90
N THR A 54 2.06 1.55 34.94
CA THR A 54 2.96 1.95 36.02
C THR A 54 4.20 2.66 35.46
N PRO A 55 4.88 3.50 36.25
CA PRO A 55 6.12 4.12 35.81
C PRO A 55 7.20 3.10 35.41
N GLU A 56 7.22 1.93 36.08
CA GLU A 56 8.13 0.84 35.76
C GLU A 56 7.84 0.20 34.39
N ASP A 57 6.56 0.12 34.00
CA ASP A 57 6.17 -0.34 32.65
C ASP A 57 6.73 0.59 31.57
N ILE A 58 6.66 1.91 31.81
CA ILE A 58 7.20 2.94 30.91
C ILE A 58 8.74 2.90 30.89
N ARG A 59 9.38 2.78 32.06
CA ARG A 59 10.84 2.66 32.16
C ARG A 59 11.34 1.48 31.34
N ARG A 60 10.69 0.32 31.48
CA ARG A 60 11.00 -0.87 30.70
C ARG A 60 10.79 -0.65 29.20
N LEU A 61 9.65 -0.06 28.80
CA LEU A 61 9.38 0.24 27.40
C LEU A 61 10.49 1.10 26.80
N VAL A 62 10.81 2.24 27.42
CA VAL A 62 11.79 3.19 26.89
C VAL A 62 13.19 2.58 26.84
N LEU A 63 13.57 1.77 27.83
CA LEU A 63 14.84 1.04 27.79
C LEU A 63 14.88 0.01 26.66
N GLU A 64 13.85 -0.82 26.51
CA GLU A 64 13.77 -1.82 25.43
C GLU A 64 13.77 -1.14 24.05
N VAL A 65 13.07 -0.02 23.91
CA VAL A 65 13.07 0.82 22.71
C VAL A 65 14.48 1.30 22.39
N SER A 66 15.21 1.82 23.39
CA SER A 66 16.57 2.33 23.23
C SER A 66 17.58 1.22 22.89
N VAL A 67 17.42 0.03 23.46
CA VAL A 67 18.22 -1.16 23.10
C VAL A 67 18.01 -1.53 21.62
N ASP A 68 16.77 -1.54 21.15
CA ASP A 68 16.44 -1.86 19.76
C ASP A 68 16.94 -0.78 18.78
N LEU A 69 16.85 0.50 19.16
CA LEU A 69 17.42 1.62 18.42
C LEU A 69 18.94 1.50 18.33
N ARG A 70 19.61 1.20 19.45
CA ARG A 70 21.06 0.99 19.47
C ARG A 70 21.49 -0.16 18.57
N ALA A 71 20.74 -1.27 18.61
CA ALA A 71 20.97 -2.44 17.76
C ALA A 71 20.76 -2.14 16.26
N SER A 72 19.90 -1.16 15.95
CA SER A 72 19.69 -0.64 14.60
C SER A 72 20.74 0.38 14.17
N GLY A 73 21.71 0.70 15.04
CA GLY A 73 22.71 1.73 14.77
C GLY A 73 22.15 3.15 14.88
N VAL A 74 21.10 3.38 15.67
CA VAL A 74 20.60 4.73 15.93
C VAL A 74 21.38 5.35 17.09
N LEU A 75 21.74 6.64 16.97
CA LEU A 75 22.36 7.43 18.04
C LEU A 75 21.38 8.39 18.69
N TYR A 76 20.48 8.96 17.89
CA TYR A 76 19.47 9.92 18.31
C TYR A 76 18.11 9.53 17.74
N ALA A 77 17.06 9.61 18.56
CA ALA A 77 15.69 9.38 18.10
C ALA A 77 14.72 10.41 18.67
N GLU A 78 13.88 10.95 17.79
CA GLU A 78 12.72 11.78 18.16
C GLU A 78 11.47 10.89 18.22
N ILE A 79 10.94 10.70 19.44
CA ILE A 79 9.82 9.78 19.70
C ILE A 79 8.58 10.60 20.03
N ALA A 80 7.44 10.26 19.42
CA ALA A 80 6.15 10.86 19.75
C ALA A 80 5.32 9.88 20.61
N PRO A 81 5.23 10.09 21.93
CA PRO A 81 4.39 9.28 22.80
C PRO A 81 2.95 9.79 22.80
N SER A 82 1.97 8.89 22.84
CA SER A 82 0.57 9.28 23.04
C SER A 82 0.27 9.57 24.52
N LEU A 83 0.65 10.77 24.97
CA LEU A 83 0.44 11.21 26.37
C LEU A 83 -1.00 11.04 26.83
N THR A 84 -1.96 11.30 25.94
CA THR A 84 -3.40 11.24 26.21
C THR A 84 -3.84 9.86 26.69
N TYR A 85 -3.31 8.77 26.13
CA TYR A 85 -3.68 7.40 26.54
C TYR A 85 -3.10 6.98 27.89
N TYR A 86 -1.97 7.56 28.29
CA TYR A 86 -1.31 7.25 29.55
C TYR A 86 -1.74 8.17 30.69
N ALA A 87 -2.26 9.36 30.39
CA ALA A 87 -2.67 10.35 31.38
C ALA A 87 -3.69 9.80 32.40
N CYS A 88 -4.57 8.88 32.00
CA CYS A 88 -5.51 8.23 32.91
C CYS A 88 -4.85 7.33 33.96
N HIS A 89 -3.63 6.83 33.69
CA HIS A 89 -2.85 6.00 34.60
C HIS A 89 -1.90 6.83 35.48
N PHE A 90 -1.42 7.97 35.00
CA PHE A 90 -0.46 8.82 35.70
C PHE A 90 -1.06 10.13 36.25
N GLY A 91 -2.37 10.32 36.10
CA GLY A 91 -3.14 11.44 36.61
C GLY A 91 -3.16 12.68 35.72
N SER A 92 -2.12 12.92 34.92
CA SER A 92 -2.06 14.03 33.96
C SER A 92 -1.07 13.77 32.83
N ALA A 93 -1.21 14.48 31.72
CA ALA A 93 -0.24 14.45 30.61
C ALA A 93 1.16 14.94 31.07
N GLU A 94 1.20 15.89 32.00
CA GLU A 94 2.47 16.37 32.57
C GLU A 94 3.18 15.30 33.39
N ASN A 95 2.44 14.55 34.22
CA ASN A 95 3.02 13.45 34.99
C ASN A 95 3.49 12.32 34.07
N THR A 96 2.72 12.00 33.02
CA THR A 96 3.15 11.05 31.99
C THR A 96 4.48 11.49 31.36
N LEU A 97 4.60 12.78 30.99
CA LEU A 97 5.84 13.31 30.41
C LEU A 97 7.00 13.20 31.40
N ARG A 98 6.81 13.54 32.68
CA ARG A 98 7.86 13.38 33.71
C ARG A 98 8.35 11.93 33.84
N VAL A 99 7.43 10.96 33.80
CA VAL A 99 7.77 9.53 33.82
C VAL A 99 8.58 9.13 32.59
N LEU A 100 8.19 9.60 31.40
CA LEU A 100 8.92 9.36 30.16
C LEU A 100 10.32 9.98 30.19
N VAL A 101 10.46 11.21 30.67
CA VAL A 101 11.76 11.91 30.78
C VAL A 101 12.71 11.15 31.71
N GLU A 102 12.25 10.71 32.88
CA GLU A 102 13.10 9.91 33.77
C GLU A 102 13.47 8.56 33.15
N ALA A 103 12.52 7.91 32.45
CA ALA A 103 12.78 6.67 31.73
C ALA A 103 13.83 6.84 30.62
N ALA A 104 13.77 7.93 29.86
CA ALA A 104 14.75 8.26 28.82
C ALA A 104 16.14 8.52 29.40
N ARG A 105 16.22 9.23 30.53
CA ARG A 105 17.48 9.49 31.23
C ARG A 105 18.21 8.19 31.59
N LEU A 106 17.49 7.26 32.20
CA LEU A 106 18.02 5.95 32.58
C LEU A 106 18.38 5.09 31.35
N ALA A 107 17.56 5.12 30.31
CA ALA A 107 17.81 4.36 29.10
C ALA A 107 19.05 4.87 28.33
N GLU A 108 19.26 6.19 28.32
CA GLU A 108 20.45 6.80 27.73
C GLU A 108 21.72 6.37 28.47
N ASP A 109 21.71 6.40 29.81
CA ASP A 109 22.85 5.96 30.64
C ASP A 109 23.24 4.49 30.36
N GLU A 110 22.25 3.63 30.06
CA GLU A 110 22.49 2.21 29.78
C GLU A 110 22.88 1.92 28.32
N THR A 111 22.34 2.67 27.35
CA THR A 111 22.43 2.31 25.92
C THR A 111 23.26 3.28 25.08
N GLY A 112 23.46 4.50 25.58
CA GLY A 112 24.06 5.62 24.86
C GLY A 112 23.17 6.20 23.74
N VAL A 113 21.91 5.79 23.63
CA VAL A 113 20.97 6.37 22.65
C VAL A 113 20.31 7.60 23.26
N VAL A 114 20.49 8.75 22.60
CA VAL A 114 19.89 10.01 23.01
C VAL A 114 18.46 10.10 22.50
N LEU A 115 17.52 10.48 23.36
CA LEU A 115 16.11 10.62 23.01
C LEU A 115 15.64 12.07 23.14
N GLY A 116 14.77 12.48 22.23
CA GLY A 116 13.96 13.68 22.33
C GLY A 116 12.49 13.36 22.12
N TYR A 117 11.59 14.06 22.81
CA TYR A 117 10.15 13.83 22.68
C TYR A 117 9.48 14.86 21.76
N ILE A 118 8.56 14.36 20.92
CA ILE A 118 7.63 15.16 20.14
C ILE A 118 6.25 15.04 20.81
N ILE A 119 5.76 16.11 21.42
CA ILE A 119 4.41 16.11 21.97
C ILE A 119 3.43 16.34 20.82
N SER A 120 2.48 15.44 20.63
CA SER A 120 1.57 15.53 19.49
C SER A 120 0.12 15.63 19.92
N ALA A 121 -0.65 16.44 19.21
CA ALA A 121 -2.09 16.49 19.34
C ALA A 121 -2.77 15.38 18.52
N GLU A 122 -3.86 14.84 19.04
CA GLU A 122 -4.76 13.97 18.31
C GLU A 122 -5.79 14.78 17.50
N ARG A 123 -5.78 14.64 16.17
CA ARG A 123 -6.63 15.47 15.30
C ARG A 123 -8.14 15.19 15.42
N GLN A 124 -8.52 14.03 15.95
CA GLN A 124 -9.90 13.67 16.27
C GLN A 124 -10.41 14.23 17.61
N LEU A 125 -9.53 14.83 18.42
CA LEU A 125 -9.90 15.46 19.67
C LEU A 125 -10.13 16.97 19.47
N CYS A 126 -10.68 17.61 20.50
CA CYS A 126 -10.97 19.04 20.48
C CYS A 126 -9.67 19.86 20.25
N PRO A 127 -9.64 20.81 19.30
CA PRO A 127 -8.49 21.68 19.09
C PRO A 127 -8.04 22.48 20.32
N ASP A 128 -8.95 22.81 21.24
CA ASP A 128 -8.59 23.49 22.49
C ASP A 128 -7.68 22.63 23.37
N ALA A 129 -7.87 21.30 23.38
CA ALA A 129 -7.00 20.37 24.10
C ALA A 129 -5.58 20.34 23.49
N ALA A 130 -5.46 20.57 22.18
CA ALA A 130 -4.16 20.70 21.54
C ALA A 130 -3.39 21.94 22.01
N VAL A 131 -4.09 23.03 22.36
CA VAL A 131 -3.46 24.23 22.94
C VAL A 131 -2.88 23.93 24.32
N ASP A 132 -3.56 23.12 25.14
CA ASP A 132 -3.02 22.68 26.43
C ASP A 132 -1.79 21.78 26.28
N LEU A 133 -1.81 20.86 25.30
CA LEU A 133 -0.64 20.06 24.94
C LEU A 133 0.51 20.92 24.42
N ALA A 134 0.24 21.95 23.63
CA ALA A 134 1.24 22.90 23.16
C ALA A 134 1.90 23.66 24.31
N ARG A 135 1.14 24.09 25.32
CA ARG A 135 1.69 24.69 26.55
C ARG A 135 2.56 23.71 27.32
N LEU A 136 2.14 22.45 27.41
CA LEU A 136 2.95 21.40 28.04
C LEU A 136 4.24 21.14 27.26
N ALA A 137 4.18 21.11 25.93
CA ALA A 137 5.34 20.89 25.07
C ALA A 137 6.39 21.99 25.28
N ARG A 138 5.98 23.27 25.33
CA ARG A 138 6.88 24.39 25.64
C ARG A 138 7.54 24.26 27.00
N ARG A 139 6.74 24.02 28.06
CA ARG A 139 7.29 23.80 29.41
C ARG A 139 8.23 22.61 29.44
N GLY A 140 7.91 21.54 28.72
CA GLY A 140 8.78 20.37 28.59
C GLY A 140 10.11 20.66 27.89
N ALA A 141 10.16 21.63 26.99
CA ALA A 141 11.40 22.07 26.34
C ALA A 141 12.20 23.05 27.22
N GLU A 142 11.51 23.92 27.98
CA GLU A 142 12.11 24.97 28.80
C GLU A 142 12.57 24.44 30.18
N ASP A 143 11.76 23.60 30.82
CA ASP A 143 11.93 23.23 32.23
C ASP A 143 12.38 21.78 32.45
N MET A 144 12.22 20.90 31.47
CA MET A 144 12.57 19.47 31.58
C MET A 144 13.76 19.13 30.70
N ASN A 145 14.68 18.33 31.25
CA ASN A 145 15.86 17.90 30.53
C ASN A 145 16.12 16.40 30.67
N ILE A 146 16.67 15.81 29.61
CA ILE A 146 17.26 14.47 29.61
C ILE A 146 18.76 14.69 29.56
N ASN A 147 19.45 14.38 30.66
CA ASN A 147 20.90 14.51 30.79
C ASN A 147 21.44 15.89 30.33
N GLY A 148 20.78 16.97 30.76
CA GLY A 148 21.18 18.36 30.49
C GLY A 148 20.69 18.95 29.18
N ARG A 149 19.93 18.20 28.36
CA ARG A 149 19.36 18.66 27.08
C ARG A 149 17.84 18.77 27.14
N PRO A 150 17.19 19.67 26.37
CA PRO A 150 15.74 19.79 26.33
C PRO A 150 15.06 18.44 26.10
N ALA A 151 14.10 18.09 26.96
CA ALA A 151 13.42 16.81 26.87
C ALA A 151 12.42 16.77 25.70
N VAL A 152 11.76 17.89 25.44
CA VAL A 152 10.82 18.05 24.33
C VAL A 152 11.47 18.87 23.23
N VAL A 153 11.39 18.38 22.00
CA VAL A 153 12.10 18.95 20.83
C VAL A 153 11.16 19.30 19.67
N GLY A 154 9.93 18.80 19.68
CA GLY A 154 8.94 19.10 18.66
C GLY A 154 7.50 19.06 19.14
N PHE A 155 6.62 19.61 18.29
CA PHE A 155 5.17 19.50 18.41
C PHE A 155 4.58 18.93 17.13
N GLY A 156 3.71 17.93 17.27
CA GLY A 156 3.15 17.17 16.16
C GLY A 156 1.62 17.13 16.14
N LEU A 157 1.09 16.51 15.10
CA LEU A 157 -0.34 16.25 14.89
C LEU A 157 -0.49 14.87 14.27
N HIS A 158 -1.29 13.99 14.86
CA HIS A 158 -1.50 12.63 14.35
C HIS A 158 -2.96 12.19 14.52
N GLY A 159 -3.30 11.03 13.97
CA GLY A 159 -4.66 10.49 13.94
C GLY A 159 -5.25 10.51 12.53
N PRO A 160 -6.55 10.19 12.37
CA PRO A 160 -7.18 10.05 11.05
C PRO A 160 -7.27 11.40 10.35
N GLU A 161 -6.64 11.56 9.18
CA GLU A 161 -6.71 12.86 8.48
C GLU A 161 -8.09 13.15 7.89
N GLU A 162 -8.85 12.10 7.56
CA GLU A 162 -10.20 12.22 7.05
C GLU A 162 -11.11 12.96 8.02
N GLY A 163 -11.75 14.04 7.55
CA GLY A 163 -12.61 14.91 8.35
C GLY A 163 -11.89 15.83 9.35
N HIS A 164 -10.57 15.72 9.50
CA HIS A 164 -9.79 16.42 10.53
C HIS A 164 -8.58 17.14 9.90
N PRO A 165 -8.79 18.24 9.14
CA PRO A 165 -7.71 18.94 8.45
C PRO A 165 -6.73 19.62 9.44
N PRO A 166 -5.54 20.05 8.99
CA PRO A 166 -4.57 20.77 9.83
C PRO A 166 -5.09 22.09 10.43
N GLY A 167 -5.91 22.83 9.68
CA GLY A 167 -6.30 24.21 9.97
C GLY A 167 -6.76 24.54 11.41
N PRO A 168 -7.67 23.77 12.02
CA PRO A 168 -8.13 23.99 13.39
C PRO A 168 -7.03 23.96 14.46
N PHE A 169 -5.88 23.34 14.19
CA PHE A 169 -4.77 23.20 15.14
C PHE A 169 -3.76 24.35 15.07
N ARG A 170 -3.98 25.34 14.20
CA ARG A 170 -3.08 26.48 13.98
C ARG A 170 -2.62 27.15 15.28
N ALA A 171 -3.55 27.47 16.17
CA ALA A 171 -3.24 28.17 17.42
C ALA A 171 -2.30 27.36 18.34
N ALA A 172 -2.44 26.03 18.37
CA ALA A 172 -1.56 25.16 19.14
C ALA A 172 -0.13 25.15 18.56
N PHE A 173 0.00 25.06 17.23
CA PHE A 173 1.29 25.09 16.55
C PHE A 173 1.98 26.45 16.63
N GLU A 174 1.24 27.56 16.47
CA GLU A 174 1.78 28.90 16.67
C GLU A 174 2.29 29.09 18.11
N LEU A 175 1.59 28.55 19.11
CA LEU A 175 2.03 28.59 20.50
C LEU A 175 3.30 27.75 20.70
N ALA A 176 3.27 26.47 20.31
CA ALA A 176 4.37 25.53 20.56
C ALA A 176 5.64 25.88 19.78
N CYS A 177 5.52 26.08 18.47
CA CYS A 177 6.63 26.21 17.54
C CYS A 177 7.00 27.67 17.25
N GLY A 178 6.13 28.63 17.64
CA GLY A 178 6.42 30.06 17.54
C GLY A 178 7.74 30.41 18.22
N GLY A 179 8.63 31.06 17.46
CA GLY A 179 9.98 31.42 17.91
C GLY A 179 11.04 30.33 17.74
N GLY A 180 10.70 29.19 17.12
CA GLY A 180 11.68 28.18 16.71
C GLY A 180 12.24 27.31 17.84
N LEU A 181 11.65 27.36 19.04
CA LEU A 181 12.05 26.51 20.17
C LEU A 181 11.76 25.02 19.90
N LEU A 182 10.57 24.73 19.37
CA LEU A 182 10.13 23.39 19.00
C LEU A 182 10.03 23.27 17.48
N ALA A 183 10.37 22.10 16.93
CA ALA A 183 10.09 21.78 15.53
C ALA A 183 8.61 21.49 15.31
N SER A 184 8.04 21.98 14.21
CA SER A 184 6.70 21.66 13.72
C SER A 184 6.73 20.40 12.86
N VAL A 185 6.14 19.31 13.35
CA VAL A 185 6.25 17.96 12.75
C VAL A 185 4.89 17.24 12.62
N PRO A 186 3.89 17.83 11.94
CA PRO A 186 2.59 17.20 11.75
C PRO A 186 2.64 15.99 10.79
N HIS A 187 1.78 14.99 11.01
CA HIS A 187 1.42 14.02 9.96
C HIS A 187 0.52 14.72 8.93
N ALA A 188 0.79 14.48 7.66
CA ALA A 188 -0.06 14.95 6.56
C ALA A 188 0.22 14.13 5.30
N GLY A 189 -0.80 13.93 4.47
CA GLY A 189 -0.64 13.23 3.18
C GLY A 189 -0.31 11.76 3.33
N GLU A 190 -0.83 11.11 4.37
CA GLU A 190 -0.74 9.66 4.58
C GLU A 190 -2.07 8.96 4.27
N LEU A 191 -3.16 9.40 4.92
CA LEU A 191 -4.49 8.80 4.80
C LEU A 191 -5.45 9.83 4.23
N PRO A 192 -5.80 9.78 2.94
CA PRO A 192 -6.45 10.90 2.31
C PRO A 192 -7.88 11.08 2.84
N PRO A 193 -8.36 12.31 3.08
CA PRO A 193 -9.77 12.60 3.40
C PRO A 193 -10.78 12.32 2.26
N GLY A 194 -10.32 11.70 1.18
CA GLY A 194 -11.00 11.57 -0.10
C GLY A 194 -10.03 11.70 -1.29
N PRO A 195 -10.44 11.30 -2.50
CA PRO A 195 -9.58 11.33 -3.68
C PRO A 195 -8.96 12.71 -3.93
N GLY A 196 -7.64 12.76 -4.13
CA GLY A 196 -6.90 13.99 -4.42
C GLY A 196 -6.63 14.92 -3.22
N LEU A 197 -7.15 14.63 -2.02
CA LEU A 197 -7.01 15.51 -0.85
C LEU A 197 -5.72 15.29 -0.04
N GLY A 198 -4.95 14.23 -0.33
CA GLY A 198 -3.67 13.96 0.35
C GLY A 198 -2.64 15.07 0.16
N ALA A 199 -2.46 15.54 -1.08
CA ALA A 199 -1.59 16.68 -1.38
C ALA A 199 -2.06 17.98 -0.70
N ARG A 200 -3.38 18.19 -0.62
CA ARG A 200 -3.94 19.36 0.06
C ARG A 200 -3.61 19.36 1.56
N SER A 201 -3.67 18.20 2.21
CA SER A 201 -3.28 18.05 3.62
C SER A 201 -1.82 18.46 3.85
N VAL A 202 -0.93 18.07 2.95
CA VAL A 202 0.50 18.47 2.97
C VAL A 202 0.64 19.99 2.80
N VAL A 203 -0.02 20.57 1.79
CA VAL A 203 0.00 22.02 1.56
C VAL A 203 -0.51 22.78 2.79
N ASP A 204 -1.62 22.36 3.39
CA ASP A 204 -2.18 23.02 4.57
C ASP A 204 -1.29 22.84 5.80
N ALA A 205 -0.65 21.69 5.99
CA ALA A 205 0.32 21.50 7.08
C ALA A 205 1.52 22.46 6.96
N VAL A 206 2.06 22.63 5.76
CA VAL A 206 3.18 23.55 5.52
C VAL A 206 2.73 25.02 5.61
N ALA A 207 1.57 25.36 5.05
CA ALA A 207 1.11 26.74 4.97
C ALA A 207 0.51 27.26 6.29
N VAL A 208 -0.19 26.39 7.03
CA VAL A 208 -0.97 26.78 8.23
C VAL A 208 -0.23 26.43 9.52
N LEU A 209 0.44 25.27 9.58
CA LEU A 209 1.12 24.82 10.79
C LEU A 209 2.62 25.14 10.78
N GLY A 210 3.13 25.71 9.69
CA GLY A 210 4.55 26.03 9.53
C GLY A 210 5.44 24.80 9.67
N ALA A 211 5.02 23.67 9.09
CA ALA A 211 5.73 22.40 9.21
C ALA A 211 7.21 22.53 8.77
N ASP A 212 8.12 22.14 9.67
CA ASP A 212 9.55 21.97 9.38
C ASP A 212 9.79 20.62 8.69
N ARG A 213 9.08 19.60 9.18
CA ARG A 213 9.01 18.26 8.59
C ARG A 213 7.58 17.74 8.59
N ILE A 214 7.29 16.78 7.72
CA ILE A 214 5.97 16.13 7.63
C ILE A 214 6.13 14.64 7.86
N GLY A 215 5.35 14.09 8.79
CA GLY A 215 5.16 12.65 8.89
C GLY A 215 4.51 12.13 7.63
N HIS A 216 5.19 11.21 6.94
CA HIS A 216 4.84 10.63 5.65
C HIS A 216 4.89 11.60 4.46
N GLY A 217 3.82 12.38 4.21
CA GLY A 217 3.70 13.25 3.02
C GLY A 217 3.58 12.53 1.68
N VAL A 218 3.44 11.20 1.69
CA VAL A 218 3.60 10.36 0.51
C VAL A 218 2.56 10.59 -0.59
N LEU A 219 1.39 11.12 -0.23
CA LEU A 219 0.30 11.45 -1.16
C LEU A 219 0.43 12.83 -1.80
N ALA A 220 1.50 13.59 -1.52
CA ALA A 220 1.82 14.81 -2.27
C ALA A 220 2.33 14.53 -3.69
N LEU A 221 2.78 13.29 -3.96
CA LEU A 221 3.40 12.97 -5.23
C LEU A 221 2.41 13.15 -6.39
N GLY A 222 2.82 13.93 -7.39
CA GLY A 222 2.02 14.20 -8.60
C GLY A 222 1.20 15.49 -8.54
N ASP A 223 1.15 16.16 -7.38
CA ASP A 223 0.57 17.49 -7.24
C ASP A 223 1.69 18.56 -7.32
N SER A 224 1.62 19.43 -8.32
CA SER A 224 2.68 20.43 -8.57
C SER A 224 2.84 21.40 -7.41
N ASP A 225 1.74 21.85 -6.80
CA ASP A 225 1.76 22.88 -5.78
C ASP A 225 2.36 22.33 -4.48
N ALA A 226 1.99 21.11 -4.10
CA ALA A 226 2.57 20.43 -2.95
C ALA A 226 4.07 20.18 -3.15
N MET A 227 4.47 19.64 -4.32
CA MET A 227 5.87 19.38 -4.63
C MET A 227 6.72 20.66 -4.64
N ASP A 228 6.23 21.72 -5.27
CA ASP A 228 6.92 23.01 -5.33
C ASP A 228 7.04 23.65 -3.95
N MET A 229 5.99 23.54 -3.12
CA MET A 229 6.01 24.04 -1.75
C MET A 229 7.03 23.30 -0.88
N LEU A 230 7.07 21.96 -0.95
CA LEU A 230 8.03 21.14 -0.22
C LEU A 230 9.47 21.52 -0.57
N ARG A 231 9.78 21.64 -1.87
CA ARG A 231 11.12 22.03 -2.34
C ARG A 231 11.49 23.46 -1.92
N THR A 232 10.62 24.42 -2.21
CA THR A 232 10.92 25.85 -2.02
C THR A 232 11.07 26.21 -0.56
N LYS A 233 10.24 25.63 0.32
CA LYS A 233 10.34 25.83 1.77
C LYS A 233 11.34 24.91 2.45
N GLY A 234 11.86 23.92 1.73
CA GLY A 234 12.82 22.96 2.26
C GLY A 234 12.22 22.03 3.32
N VAL A 235 10.92 21.74 3.26
CA VAL A 235 10.26 20.85 4.21
C VAL A 235 10.68 19.40 3.93
N VAL A 236 11.03 18.67 4.99
CA VAL A 236 11.49 17.28 4.89
C VAL A 236 10.33 16.32 5.10
N LEU A 237 10.28 15.24 4.32
CA LEU A 237 9.31 14.15 4.52
C LEU A 237 9.93 13.05 5.37
N ASP A 238 9.34 12.79 6.54
CA ASP A 238 9.70 11.67 7.42
C ASP A 238 8.94 10.42 6.96
N VAL A 239 9.54 9.65 6.05
CA VAL A 239 8.86 8.57 5.31
C VAL A 239 8.96 7.22 6.03
N CYS A 240 7.85 6.47 6.06
CA CYS A 240 7.72 5.19 6.76
C CYS A 240 7.24 4.09 5.80
N VAL A 241 8.16 3.45 5.09
CA VAL A 241 7.85 2.61 3.91
C VAL A 241 6.99 1.39 4.24
N THR A 242 7.37 0.63 5.27
CA THR A 242 6.60 -0.56 5.67
C THR A 242 5.24 -0.17 6.26
N SER A 243 5.16 0.93 7.01
CA SER A 243 3.90 1.48 7.53
C SER A 243 2.94 1.82 6.39
N ASN A 244 3.39 2.63 5.42
CA ASN A 244 2.58 3.03 4.28
C ASN A 244 2.07 1.83 3.47
N TYR A 245 2.88 0.78 3.32
CA TYR A 245 2.44 -0.45 2.66
C TYR A 245 1.42 -1.24 3.49
N LEU A 246 1.67 -1.46 4.78
CA LEU A 246 0.79 -2.25 5.64
C LEU A 246 -0.55 -1.57 5.93
N LEU A 247 -0.59 -0.24 5.91
CA LEU A 247 -1.80 0.56 6.04
C LEU A 247 -2.53 0.81 4.71
N ASN A 248 -2.09 0.18 3.60
CA ASN A 248 -2.67 0.35 2.27
C ASN A 248 -2.63 1.79 1.74
N VAL A 249 -1.71 2.63 2.23
CA VAL A 249 -1.44 3.95 1.67
C VAL A 249 -0.79 3.80 0.29
N VAL A 250 0.02 2.76 0.11
CA VAL A 250 0.59 2.35 -1.18
C VAL A 250 0.27 0.89 -1.50
N ASP A 251 0.14 0.58 -2.78
CA ASP A 251 -0.24 -0.76 -3.24
C ASP A 251 0.87 -1.80 -3.12
N SER A 252 2.13 -1.35 -3.16
CA SER A 252 3.32 -2.20 -3.09
C SER A 252 4.52 -1.45 -2.53
N LEU A 253 5.47 -2.20 -1.96
CA LEU A 253 6.75 -1.65 -1.52
C LEU A 253 7.57 -1.15 -2.73
N GLU A 254 7.57 -1.88 -3.83
CA GLU A 254 8.25 -1.52 -5.08
C GLU A 254 7.72 -0.22 -5.69
N GLY A 255 6.41 0.02 -5.54
CA GLY A 255 5.72 1.23 -6.00
C GLY A 255 5.74 2.40 -5.01
N HIS A 256 6.49 2.32 -3.93
CA HIS A 256 6.49 3.34 -2.87
C HIS A 256 7.08 4.68 -3.35
N PRO A 257 6.48 5.84 -3.00
CA PRO A 257 6.81 7.12 -3.63
C PRO A 257 8.11 7.81 -3.21
N LEU A 258 8.73 7.34 -2.12
CA LEU A 258 10.00 7.84 -1.59
C LEU A 258 11.05 8.18 -2.67
N ARG A 259 11.27 7.26 -3.63
CA ARG A 259 12.29 7.47 -4.66
C ARG A 259 11.98 8.66 -5.56
N TRP A 260 10.71 8.87 -5.91
CA TRP A 260 10.31 9.97 -6.79
C TRP A 260 10.40 11.32 -6.09
N PHE A 261 10.12 11.41 -4.79
CA PHE A 261 10.38 12.64 -4.03
C PHE A 261 11.86 13.03 -4.10
N LEU A 262 12.76 12.08 -3.87
CA LEU A 262 14.21 12.30 -3.92
C LEU A 262 14.67 12.69 -5.33
N ASP A 263 14.20 12.01 -6.37
CA ASP A 263 14.53 12.33 -7.77
C ASP A 263 14.03 13.73 -8.17
N GLU A 264 12.92 14.17 -7.57
CA GLU A 264 12.36 15.51 -7.74
C GLU A 264 13.02 16.56 -6.81
N GLY A 265 14.00 16.20 -5.99
CA GLY A 265 14.70 17.13 -5.10
C GLY A 265 13.96 17.49 -3.81
N VAL A 266 12.90 16.75 -3.46
CA VAL A 266 12.29 16.80 -2.13
C VAL A 266 13.13 15.96 -1.17
N ARG A 267 13.48 16.53 -0.02
CA ARG A 267 14.29 15.86 1.00
C ARG A 267 13.45 14.87 1.80
N CYS A 268 13.96 13.68 2.04
CA CYS A 268 13.27 12.65 2.81
C CYS A 268 14.19 11.92 3.79
N THR A 269 13.64 11.50 4.92
CA THR A 269 14.26 10.56 5.87
C THR A 269 13.54 9.21 5.84
N ILE A 270 14.18 8.15 6.37
CA ILE A 270 13.63 6.78 6.43
C ILE A 270 13.39 6.41 7.90
N ASN A 271 12.15 6.08 8.24
CA ASN A 271 11.68 5.88 9.62
C ASN A 271 10.84 4.61 9.77
N SER A 272 10.74 4.10 11.01
CA SER A 272 10.05 2.85 11.32
C SER A 272 8.59 2.99 11.79
N ASP A 273 8.17 4.20 12.15
CA ASP A 273 6.82 4.50 12.64
C ASP A 273 6.42 3.76 13.93
N ASP A 274 5.58 2.72 13.84
CA ASP A 274 5.23 1.83 14.95
C ASP A 274 5.87 0.43 14.79
N PRO A 275 7.19 0.27 15.04
CA PRO A 275 7.89 -0.98 14.78
C PRO A 275 7.36 -2.20 15.56
N LEU A 276 6.70 -2.02 16.71
CA LEU A 276 5.98 -3.08 17.41
C LEU A 276 4.82 -3.63 16.58
N LEU A 277 4.08 -2.74 15.89
CA LEU A 277 2.89 -3.05 15.11
C LEU A 277 3.22 -3.47 13.68
N PHE A 278 4.27 -2.89 13.09
CA PHE A 278 4.68 -3.21 11.72
C PHE A 278 5.76 -4.29 11.64
N GLY A 279 6.34 -4.67 12.77
CA GLY A 279 7.38 -5.71 12.84
C GLY A 279 8.69 -5.31 12.17
N CYS A 280 8.93 -4.01 11.96
CA CYS A 280 10.14 -3.48 11.35
C CYS A 280 11.09 -2.88 12.40
N SER A 281 12.26 -2.43 11.96
CA SER A 281 13.18 -1.54 12.67
C SER A 281 13.70 -0.50 11.68
N VAL A 282 14.30 0.59 12.16
CA VAL A 282 14.91 1.58 11.26
C VAL A 282 15.90 0.91 10.31
N LEU A 283 16.76 0.03 10.82
CA LEU A 283 17.71 -0.71 10.00
C LEU A 283 17.02 -1.60 8.95
N SER A 284 15.91 -2.25 9.29
CA SER A 284 15.17 -3.06 8.30
C SER A 284 14.52 -2.18 7.22
N GLU A 285 14.05 -0.98 7.55
CA GLU A 285 13.50 -0.03 6.58
C GLU A 285 14.53 0.39 5.54
N TYR A 286 15.78 0.67 5.94
CA TYR A 286 16.88 0.89 5.00
C TYR A 286 17.12 -0.35 4.12
N GLY A 287 17.00 -1.55 4.68
CA GLY A 287 17.03 -2.80 3.93
C GLY A 287 15.90 -2.91 2.89
N VAL A 288 14.66 -2.55 3.27
CA VAL A 288 13.51 -2.50 2.35
C VAL A 288 13.76 -1.49 1.24
N CYS A 289 14.23 -0.28 1.57
CA CYS A 289 14.56 0.76 0.61
C CYS A 289 15.66 0.30 -0.38
N ARG A 290 16.70 -0.37 0.11
CA ARG A 290 17.76 -0.94 -0.73
C ARG A 290 17.24 -2.02 -1.66
N HIS A 291 16.53 -3.01 -1.12
CA HIS A 291 16.26 -4.27 -1.83
C HIS A 291 14.93 -4.27 -2.59
N ARG A 292 13.92 -3.55 -2.10
CA ARG A 292 12.58 -3.49 -2.70
C ARG A 292 12.41 -2.24 -3.57
N LEU A 293 12.84 -1.07 -3.07
CA LEU A 293 12.78 0.18 -3.84
C LEU A 293 13.99 0.36 -4.77
N GLY A 294 15.04 -0.47 -4.62
CA GLY A 294 16.23 -0.44 -5.47
C GLY A 294 17.08 0.81 -5.28
N MET A 295 17.00 1.46 -4.11
CA MET A 295 17.80 2.65 -3.80
C MET A 295 19.28 2.28 -3.66
N SER A 296 20.15 3.11 -4.23
CA SER A 296 21.59 2.92 -4.12
C SER A 296 22.11 3.32 -2.75
N ASP A 297 23.32 2.88 -2.42
CA ASP A 297 23.96 3.21 -1.15
C ASP A 297 24.14 4.73 -0.99
N GLU A 298 24.40 5.45 -2.07
CA GLU A 298 24.56 6.91 -2.07
C GLU A 298 23.26 7.60 -1.65
N VAL A 299 22.13 7.18 -2.24
CA VAL A 299 20.80 7.76 -1.92
C VAL A 299 20.37 7.38 -0.50
N LEU A 300 20.66 6.17 -0.05
CA LEU A 300 20.40 5.79 1.35
C LEU A 300 21.27 6.62 2.31
N GLY A 301 22.52 6.89 1.95
CA GLY A 301 23.41 7.78 2.70
C GLY A 301 22.89 9.22 2.74
N GLU A 302 22.28 9.71 1.65
CA GLU A 302 21.58 11.00 1.61
C GLU A 302 20.42 11.07 2.59
N CYS A 303 19.52 10.08 2.60
CA CYS A 303 18.42 10.03 3.58
C CYS A 303 18.94 10.01 5.03
N ALA A 304 20.02 9.25 5.28
CA ALA A 304 20.64 9.23 6.60
C ALA A 304 21.21 10.59 6.99
N ARG A 305 21.94 11.27 6.09
CA ARG A 305 22.46 12.61 6.34
C ARG A 305 21.35 13.63 6.58
N THR A 306 20.29 13.61 5.76
CA THR A 306 19.11 14.46 5.95
C THR A 306 18.50 14.25 7.33
N SER A 307 18.49 13.02 7.85
CA SER A 307 17.98 12.77 9.21
C SER A 307 18.80 13.48 10.29
N PHE A 308 20.11 13.62 10.15
CA PHE A 308 20.91 14.43 11.07
C PHE A 308 20.70 15.93 10.86
N GLU A 309 20.77 16.40 9.61
CA GLU A 309 20.64 17.82 9.25
C GLU A 309 19.33 18.45 9.71
N PHE A 310 18.24 17.69 9.70
CA PHE A 310 16.90 18.17 10.00
C PHE A 310 16.35 17.65 11.33
N SER A 311 17.17 16.97 12.13
CA SER A 311 16.81 16.59 13.50
C SER A 311 17.01 17.74 14.48
N ARG A 312 16.56 17.52 15.72
CA ARG A 312 16.90 18.29 16.90
C ARG A 312 17.98 17.61 17.74
N ALA A 313 18.83 16.80 17.09
CA ALA A 313 19.99 16.22 17.73
C ALA A 313 20.91 17.33 18.29
N PRO A 314 21.59 17.10 19.41
CA PRO A 314 22.60 18.02 19.93
C PRO A 314 23.76 18.20 18.95
N ASP A 315 24.36 19.39 18.94
CA ASP A 315 25.48 19.74 18.04
C ASP A 315 26.64 18.73 18.12
N GLU A 316 26.91 18.19 19.32
CA GLU A 316 27.94 17.16 19.57
C GLU A 316 27.74 15.89 18.73
N LEU A 317 26.49 15.53 18.41
CA LEU A 317 26.17 14.43 17.50
C LEU A 317 26.15 14.86 16.04
N GLY A 318 25.89 16.14 15.76
CA GLY A 318 25.95 16.74 14.43
C GLY A 318 27.36 16.65 13.81
N GLU A 319 28.41 16.80 14.62
CA GLU A 319 29.81 16.67 14.17
C GLU A 319 30.17 15.23 13.72
N MET A 320 29.37 14.22 14.11
CA MET A 320 29.58 12.82 13.72
C MET A 320 28.96 12.48 12.35
N GLN A 321 28.28 13.43 11.69
CA GLN A 321 27.50 13.22 10.44
C GLN A 321 28.24 12.43 9.34
N GLU A 322 29.46 12.84 8.97
CA GLU A 322 30.19 12.20 7.86
C GLU A 322 30.70 10.79 8.21
N ALA A 323 31.19 10.60 9.44
CA ALA A 323 31.62 9.29 9.91
C ALA A 323 30.44 8.32 10.03
N PHE A 324 29.28 8.83 10.43
CA PHE A 324 28.08 8.03 10.63
C PHE A 324 27.42 7.63 9.32
N ALA A 325 27.28 8.54 8.35
CA ALA A 325 26.71 8.21 7.04
C ALA A 325 27.48 7.04 6.38
N ASN A 326 28.81 7.07 6.45
CA ASN A 326 29.66 5.99 5.94
C ASN A 326 29.55 4.69 6.76
N GLY A 327 29.45 4.78 8.09
CA GLY A 327 29.28 3.63 8.99
C GLY A 327 27.92 2.94 8.88
N THR A 328 26.85 3.72 8.71
CA THR A 328 25.47 3.24 8.48
C THR A 328 25.40 2.42 7.20
N LEU A 329 26.07 2.84 6.12
CA LEU A 329 26.15 2.05 4.89
C LEU A 329 26.83 0.69 5.10
N LEU A 330 27.83 0.62 5.99
CA LEU A 330 28.48 -0.65 6.33
C LEU A 330 27.55 -1.56 7.15
N MET A 331 26.77 -1.01 8.09
CA MET A 331 25.75 -1.76 8.83
C MET A 331 24.63 -2.27 7.92
N ILE A 332 24.11 -1.42 7.01
CA ILE A 332 23.09 -1.80 6.03
C ILE A 332 23.59 -2.94 5.13
N LYS A 333 24.85 -2.90 4.68
CA LYS A 333 25.47 -3.98 3.88
C LYS A 333 25.57 -5.31 4.63
N ARG A 334 25.65 -5.27 5.97
CA ARG A 334 25.78 -6.45 6.84
C ARG A 334 24.47 -6.95 7.43
N ALA A 335 23.43 -6.11 7.44
CA ALA A 335 22.12 -6.47 7.94
C ALA A 335 21.49 -7.53 7.01
N ALA A 336 21.40 -8.76 7.49
CA ALA A 336 20.57 -9.78 6.86
C ALA A 336 19.11 -9.29 6.91
N CYS A 337 18.46 -9.18 5.75
CA CYS A 337 17.07 -8.78 5.70
C CYS A 337 16.23 -9.67 6.61
N HIS A 338 15.66 -9.12 7.68
CA HIS A 338 14.43 -9.68 8.24
C HIS A 338 13.31 -9.27 7.28
N VAL A 339 13.29 -9.97 6.15
CA VAL A 339 12.23 -9.87 5.15
C VAL A 339 10.97 -10.36 5.85
N ILE A 340 9.97 -9.50 6.01
CA ILE A 340 8.58 -9.98 6.09
C ILE A 340 8.43 -10.93 4.90
N PRO A 341 8.17 -12.24 5.10
CA PRO A 341 8.16 -13.20 4.02
C PRO A 341 7.00 -12.88 3.07
N GLY A 342 7.27 -12.04 2.08
CA GLY A 342 6.55 -12.09 0.82
C GLY A 342 6.98 -13.35 0.08
N PRO A 343 6.13 -13.92 -0.79
CA PRO A 343 6.46 -15.13 -1.54
C PRO A 343 7.74 -14.90 -2.33
N THR A 344 8.84 -15.46 -1.84
CA THR A 344 10.13 -15.44 -2.53
C THR A 344 10.04 -16.34 -3.75
N SER A 345 9.83 -15.76 -4.92
CA SER A 345 10.74 -15.82 -6.06
C SER A 345 10.02 -15.26 -7.29
N PHE A 346 10.79 -14.66 -8.20
CA PHE A 346 10.35 -13.78 -9.30
C PHE A 346 10.00 -12.37 -8.82
N TYR A 347 10.89 -11.42 -9.07
CA TYR A 347 10.63 -10.12 -9.68
C TYR A 347 11.81 -9.21 -9.30
N LYS A 348 12.80 -9.17 -10.21
CA LYS A 348 13.96 -8.27 -10.15
C LYS A 348 13.60 -6.96 -10.85
N ARG A 349 13.83 -5.83 -10.15
CA ARG A 349 13.81 -4.40 -10.57
C ARG A 349 12.42 -3.91 -10.98
N LEU A 350 12.13 -2.58 -10.96
CA LEU A 350 11.27 -1.86 -11.94
C LEU A 350 10.96 -0.35 -11.55
N THR A 351 11.60 0.63 -12.24
CA THR A 351 11.43 2.13 -12.37
C THR A 351 10.15 2.67 -13.13
N PRO A 352 9.96 3.97 -13.49
CA PRO A 352 8.78 4.46 -14.25
C PRO A 352 8.54 3.83 -15.63
N GLN A 353 9.61 3.42 -16.33
CA GLN A 353 9.55 2.56 -17.53
C GLN A 353 8.82 1.24 -17.27
N THR A 354 8.54 0.93 -16.02
CA THR A 354 8.19 -0.39 -15.57
C THR A 354 6.87 -0.52 -14.84
N ARG A 355 6.22 0.61 -14.51
CA ARG A 355 4.75 0.69 -14.58
C ARG A 355 4.27 0.43 -16.02
N PHE A 356 4.99 0.99 -17.00
CA PHE A 356 4.78 0.66 -18.42
C PHE A 356 5.04 -0.83 -18.69
N ARG A 357 5.99 -1.50 -18.01
CA ARG A 357 6.25 -2.96 -18.12
C ARG A 357 5.39 -3.84 -17.21
N GLU A 358 4.54 -3.33 -16.32
CA GLU A 358 3.54 -4.19 -15.65
C GLU A 358 2.31 -4.33 -16.54
N VAL A 359 1.77 -3.22 -17.07
CA VAL A 359 0.69 -3.27 -18.06
C VAL A 359 1.23 -3.85 -19.39
N ASN A 360 2.33 -3.33 -19.95
CA ASN A 360 2.96 -4.00 -21.10
C ASN A 360 3.48 -5.38 -20.73
N GLY A 361 3.85 -5.65 -19.48
CA GLY A 361 4.28 -6.99 -19.07
C GLY A 361 3.14 -7.97 -19.20
N ASN A 362 1.97 -7.64 -18.67
CA ASN A 362 0.77 -8.43 -18.84
C ASN A 362 0.39 -8.53 -20.31
N ILE A 363 0.40 -7.44 -21.08
CA ILE A 363 0.10 -7.46 -22.52
C ILE A 363 1.09 -8.35 -23.30
N LEU A 364 2.39 -8.23 -23.01
CA LEU A 364 3.47 -8.92 -23.71
C LEU A 364 3.65 -10.37 -23.25
N THR A 365 3.26 -10.72 -22.02
CA THR A 365 3.46 -12.06 -21.43
C THR A 365 2.19 -12.90 -21.37
N ARG A 366 0.99 -12.30 -21.39
CA ARG A 366 -0.27 -13.05 -21.44
C ARG A 366 -0.32 -13.91 -22.69
N ARG A 367 -0.59 -15.21 -22.50
CA ARG A 367 -0.70 -16.20 -23.57
C ARG A 367 -2.00 -16.97 -23.43
N THR A 368 -2.50 -17.46 -24.57
CA THR A 368 -3.70 -18.28 -24.59
C THR A 368 -3.35 -19.64 -24.01
N VAL A 369 -4.01 -20.01 -22.93
CA VAL A 369 -3.82 -21.29 -22.26
C VAL A 369 -4.75 -22.32 -22.91
N ASN A 370 -4.19 -23.39 -23.48
CA ASN A 370 -5.00 -24.39 -24.18
C ASN A 370 -5.39 -25.58 -23.32
N ASP A 371 -4.61 -25.83 -22.26
CA ASP A 371 -4.71 -26.99 -21.40
C ASP A 371 -4.56 -26.50 -19.94
N PHE A 372 -5.50 -26.90 -19.09
CA PHE A 372 -5.73 -26.38 -17.75
C PHE A 372 -5.79 -27.53 -16.77
N MET A 373 -5.39 -27.28 -15.53
CA MET A 373 -5.71 -28.16 -14.41
C MET A 373 -7.24 -28.25 -14.28
N GLU A 374 -7.77 -29.41 -13.88
CA GLU A 374 -9.22 -29.62 -13.79
C GLU A 374 -9.87 -28.79 -12.67
N GLU A 375 -9.11 -28.47 -11.60
CA GLU A 375 -9.56 -27.66 -10.48
C GLU A 375 -9.21 -26.18 -10.65
N LEU A 376 -10.12 -25.31 -10.21
CA LEU A 376 -9.88 -23.88 -10.13
C LEU A 376 -8.92 -23.56 -8.95
N PRO A 377 -8.03 -22.57 -9.10
CA PRO A 377 -7.13 -22.17 -8.01
C PRO A 377 -7.88 -21.51 -6.85
N ASP A 378 -7.30 -21.56 -5.64
CA ASP A 378 -7.86 -20.89 -4.47
C ASP A 378 -8.09 -19.39 -4.70
N GLY A 379 -9.27 -18.90 -4.31
CA GLY A 379 -9.63 -17.48 -4.40
C GLY A 379 -9.94 -16.99 -5.83
N TRP A 380 -10.20 -17.91 -6.77
CA TRP A 380 -10.56 -17.56 -8.15
C TRP A 380 -11.81 -16.69 -8.24
N GLU A 381 -12.78 -16.82 -7.33
CA GLU A 381 -14.02 -16.03 -7.33
C GLU A 381 -13.70 -14.54 -7.17
N ARG A 382 -12.90 -14.20 -6.15
CA ARG A 382 -12.46 -12.82 -5.91
C ARG A 382 -11.58 -12.28 -7.04
N ALA A 383 -10.78 -13.15 -7.66
CA ALA A 383 -9.95 -12.75 -8.80
C ALA A 383 -10.79 -12.45 -10.04
N LEU A 384 -11.86 -13.22 -10.27
CA LEU A 384 -12.82 -13.00 -11.34
C LEU A 384 -13.63 -11.72 -11.11
N GLU A 385 -14.09 -11.46 -9.88
CA GLU A 385 -14.77 -10.21 -9.51
C GLU A 385 -13.91 -8.97 -9.82
N ARG A 386 -12.64 -8.95 -9.38
CA ARG A 386 -11.70 -7.87 -9.72
C ARG A 386 -11.45 -7.75 -11.21
N ALA A 387 -11.43 -8.87 -11.93
CA ALA A 387 -11.22 -8.86 -13.37
C ALA A 387 -12.42 -8.29 -14.13
N ILE A 388 -13.64 -8.58 -13.68
CA ILE A 388 -14.88 -7.99 -14.21
C ILE A 388 -14.95 -6.50 -13.86
N GLU A 389 -14.60 -6.11 -12.63
CA GLU A 389 -14.51 -4.72 -12.23
C GLU A 389 -13.57 -3.93 -13.14
N GLY A 390 -12.38 -4.47 -13.48
CA GLY A 390 -11.51 -3.83 -14.47
C GLY A 390 -12.03 -3.89 -15.91
N ALA A 391 -12.82 -4.90 -16.26
CA ALA A 391 -13.38 -5.08 -17.59
C ALA A 391 -14.40 -3.99 -17.94
N ILE A 392 -15.24 -3.59 -16.99
CA ILE A 392 -16.30 -2.59 -17.20
C ILE A 392 -15.78 -1.16 -17.38
N TYR A 393 -14.49 -0.92 -17.18
CA TYR A 393 -13.84 0.35 -17.54
C TYR A 393 -13.37 0.40 -19.00
N ALA A 394 -13.71 -0.61 -19.82
CA ALA A 394 -13.47 -0.54 -21.25
C ALA A 394 -14.15 0.70 -21.85
N PRO A 395 -13.47 1.42 -22.77
CA PRO A 395 -14.05 2.61 -23.39
C PRO A 395 -15.33 2.21 -24.14
N ASN A 396 -16.44 2.82 -23.76
CA ASN A 396 -17.72 2.67 -24.45
C ASN A 396 -18.19 4.04 -24.94
N HIS A 397 -18.73 4.07 -26.16
CA HIS A 397 -19.26 5.30 -26.72
C HIS A 397 -20.68 5.52 -26.18
N LYS A 398 -21.06 6.77 -25.89
CA LYS A 398 -22.38 7.13 -25.31
C LYS A 398 -22.75 6.47 -23.97
N ARG A 399 -21.81 5.81 -23.28
CA ARG A 399 -22.02 5.17 -21.95
C ARG A 399 -23.14 4.12 -21.95
N THR A 400 -23.19 3.31 -22.99
CA THR A 400 -24.17 2.24 -23.20
C THR A 400 -23.97 1.02 -22.31
N GLU A 401 -22.75 0.81 -21.79
CA GLU A 401 -22.38 -0.32 -20.91
C GLU A 401 -22.90 -1.69 -21.41
N PRO A 402 -22.58 -2.09 -22.65
CA PRO A 402 -23.30 -3.14 -23.38
C PRO A 402 -22.94 -4.58 -22.94
N TRP A 403 -21.95 -4.76 -22.07
CA TRP A 403 -21.41 -6.07 -21.72
C TRP A 403 -22.28 -6.83 -20.71
N LYS A 404 -22.47 -8.13 -20.93
CA LYS A 404 -22.92 -9.06 -19.89
C LYS A 404 -21.97 -10.23 -19.75
N PHE A 405 -21.78 -10.68 -18.52
CA PHE A 405 -20.90 -11.77 -18.15
C PHE A 405 -21.72 -12.91 -17.52
N TYR A 406 -21.74 -14.07 -18.16
CA TYR A 406 -22.44 -15.26 -17.69
C TYR A 406 -21.41 -16.27 -17.19
N LEU A 407 -21.36 -16.47 -15.87
CA LEU A 407 -20.59 -17.55 -15.26
C LEU A 407 -21.39 -18.85 -15.37
N LEU A 408 -20.87 -19.84 -16.10
CA LEU A 408 -21.63 -21.06 -16.39
C LEU A 408 -21.46 -22.08 -15.26
N GLY A 409 -22.59 -22.66 -14.83
CA GLY A 409 -22.60 -23.87 -14.00
C GLY A 409 -22.51 -25.15 -14.84
N GLU A 410 -22.33 -26.28 -14.17
CA GLU A 410 -22.10 -27.61 -14.77
C GLU A 410 -23.10 -27.97 -15.87
N THR A 411 -24.40 -27.76 -15.64
CA THR A 411 -25.46 -28.07 -16.62
C THR A 411 -25.32 -27.27 -17.91
N ALA A 412 -24.98 -25.98 -17.82
CA ALA A 412 -24.81 -25.13 -18.99
C ALA A 412 -23.54 -25.52 -19.76
N ILE A 413 -22.44 -25.81 -19.04
CA ILE A 413 -21.19 -26.31 -19.61
C ILE A 413 -21.44 -27.59 -20.40
N GLU A 414 -22.17 -28.55 -19.83
CA GLU A 414 -22.45 -29.83 -20.48
C GLU A 414 -23.21 -29.65 -21.80
N LYS A 415 -24.26 -28.80 -21.80
CA LYS A 415 -25.05 -28.49 -23.01
C LYS A 415 -24.18 -27.89 -24.10
N VAL A 416 -23.35 -26.90 -23.76
CA VAL A 416 -22.43 -26.24 -24.72
C VAL A 416 -21.40 -27.25 -25.26
N CYS A 417 -20.87 -28.13 -24.42
CA CYS A 417 -19.90 -29.14 -24.83
C CYS A 417 -20.52 -30.18 -25.79
N ARG A 418 -21.75 -30.65 -25.52
CA ARG A 418 -22.49 -31.56 -26.41
C ARG A 418 -22.78 -30.90 -27.76
N LEU A 419 -23.19 -29.63 -27.75
CA LEU A 419 -23.44 -28.86 -28.97
C LEU A 419 -22.20 -28.77 -29.87
N ASN A 420 -21.05 -28.43 -29.26
CA ASN A 420 -19.79 -28.39 -29.98
C ASN A 420 -19.34 -29.77 -30.46
N ALA A 421 -19.57 -30.83 -29.68
CA ALA A 421 -19.23 -32.20 -30.05
C ALA A 421 -19.98 -32.64 -31.31
N SER A 422 -21.29 -32.38 -31.40
CA SER A 422 -22.12 -32.65 -32.60
C SER A 422 -21.62 -31.88 -33.82
N LEU A 423 -21.22 -30.62 -33.65
CA LEU A 423 -20.63 -29.81 -34.72
C LEU A 423 -19.28 -30.37 -35.21
N VAL A 424 -18.46 -30.90 -34.32
CA VAL A 424 -17.20 -31.54 -34.70
C VAL A 424 -17.45 -32.90 -35.35
N ALA A 425 -18.39 -33.69 -34.84
CA ALA A 425 -18.76 -34.99 -35.38
C ALA A 425 -19.23 -34.89 -36.84
N SER A 426 -20.13 -33.93 -37.12
CA SER A 426 -20.62 -33.70 -38.48
C SER A 426 -19.52 -33.32 -39.50
N LYS A 427 -18.40 -32.74 -39.04
CA LYS A 427 -17.29 -32.31 -39.93
C LYS A 427 -16.11 -33.27 -39.96
N LYS A 428 -15.85 -34.00 -38.87
CA LYS A 428 -14.62 -34.78 -38.66
C LYS A 428 -14.86 -36.21 -38.16
N GLY A 429 -16.12 -36.64 -38.06
CA GLY A 429 -16.53 -37.97 -37.62
C GLY A 429 -16.77 -38.09 -36.11
N GLU A 430 -17.57 -39.09 -35.72
CA GLU A 430 -18.04 -39.31 -34.34
C GLU A 430 -16.92 -39.43 -33.31
N ASP A 431 -15.84 -40.14 -33.63
CA ASP A 431 -14.69 -40.28 -32.73
C ASP A 431 -14.04 -38.92 -32.40
N ALA A 432 -13.95 -38.02 -33.38
CA ALA A 432 -13.43 -36.67 -33.16
C ALA A 432 -14.38 -35.83 -32.28
N GLY A 433 -15.70 -36.02 -32.43
CA GLY A 433 -16.72 -35.41 -31.58
C GLY A 433 -16.63 -35.88 -30.13
N ALA A 434 -16.55 -37.20 -29.90
CA ALA A 434 -16.44 -37.80 -28.57
C ALA A 434 -15.14 -37.37 -27.85
N LYS A 435 -14.00 -37.37 -28.54
CA LYS A 435 -12.72 -36.85 -28.00
C LYS A 435 -12.82 -35.37 -27.63
N LYS A 436 -13.53 -34.58 -28.42
CA LYS A 436 -13.73 -33.15 -28.15
C LYS A 436 -14.60 -32.92 -26.93
N LEU A 437 -15.69 -33.68 -26.79
CA LEU A 437 -16.58 -33.65 -25.63
C LEU A 437 -15.82 -33.94 -24.33
N ALA A 438 -15.10 -35.06 -24.29
CA ALA A 438 -14.32 -35.47 -23.12
C ALA A 438 -13.27 -34.42 -22.72
N ARG A 439 -12.64 -33.77 -23.70
CA ARG A 439 -11.67 -32.69 -23.44
C ARG A 439 -12.34 -31.43 -22.89
N TRP A 440 -13.46 -31.00 -23.45
CA TRP A 440 -14.08 -29.73 -23.06
C TRP A 440 -14.73 -29.78 -21.69
N LEU A 441 -15.25 -30.94 -21.28
CA LEU A 441 -15.81 -31.15 -19.94
C LEU A 441 -14.76 -31.03 -18.82
N LYS A 442 -13.47 -31.15 -19.14
CA LYS A 442 -12.35 -30.97 -18.20
C LYS A 442 -11.90 -29.52 -18.04
N MET A 443 -12.46 -28.59 -18.82
CA MET A 443 -12.10 -27.18 -18.70
C MET A 443 -12.71 -26.62 -17.40
N PRO A 444 -11.90 -25.98 -16.53
CA PRO A 444 -12.31 -25.61 -15.18
C PRO A 444 -13.37 -24.49 -15.19
N GLY A 445 -12.95 -23.23 -15.27
CA GLY A 445 -13.87 -22.08 -15.27
C GLY A 445 -14.42 -21.74 -16.65
N TRP A 446 -15.70 -21.38 -16.73
CA TRP A 446 -16.38 -20.96 -17.97
C TRP A 446 -17.11 -19.62 -17.80
N LEU A 447 -16.75 -18.65 -18.63
CA LEU A 447 -17.42 -17.35 -18.70
C LEU A 447 -17.86 -17.09 -20.14
N VAL A 448 -19.13 -16.75 -20.36
CA VAL A 448 -19.64 -16.26 -21.66
C VAL A 448 -19.82 -14.76 -21.58
N VAL A 449 -19.31 -14.05 -22.58
CA VAL A 449 -19.46 -12.59 -22.69
C VAL A 449 -20.35 -12.27 -23.88
N THR A 450 -21.38 -11.47 -23.65
CA THR A 450 -22.31 -11.00 -24.68
C THR A 450 -22.31 -9.47 -24.74
N CYS A 451 -22.78 -8.96 -25.87
CA CYS A 451 -23.03 -7.56 -26.15
C CYS A 451 -24.55 -7.39 -26.30
N ALA A 452 -25.16 -6.56 -25.46
CA ALA A 452 -26.56 -6.19 -25.58
C ALA A 452 -26.79 -5.40 -26.87
N LEU A 453 -27.90 -5.67 -27.55
CA LEU A 453 -28.34 -4.93 -28.73
C LEU A 453 -29.09 -3.67 -28.27
N SER A 454 -28.64 -2.48 -28.67
CA SER A 454 -29.36 -1.23 -28.37
C SER A 454 -30.67 -1.16 -29.16
N GLU A 455 -31.73 -0.58 -28.55
CA GLU A 455 -33.02 -0.40 -29.22
C GLU A 455 -32.87 0.44 -30.51
N GLY A 456 -33.36 -0.10 -31.63
CA GLY A 456 -33.39 0.60 -32.92
C GLY A 456 -32.12 0.52 -33.78
N VAL A 457 -31.15 -0.35 -33.46
CA VAL A 457 -29.92 -0.49 -34.25
C VAL A 457 -30.02 -1.65 -35.25
N GLU A 458 -30.10 -1.28 -36.51
CA GLU A 458 -30.18 -2.17 -37.67
C GLU A 458 -28.75 -2.52 -38.15
N SER A 459 -28.29 -3.72 -37.79
CA SER A 459 -27.15 -4.39 -38.44
C SER A 459 -25.73 -3.87 -38.18
N MET A 460 -24.80 -4.81 -38.02
CA MET A 460 -23.35 -4.58 -38.05
C MET A 460 -22.83 -4.10 -39.44
N ALA A 461 -23.69 -4.12 -40.46
CA ALA A 461 -23.37 -3.64 -41.80
C ALA A 461 -23.25 -2.11 -41.88
N GLU A 462 -23.90 -1.36 -40.98
CA GLU A 462 -23.81 0.09 -40.96
C GLU A 462 -22.51 0.56 -40.26
N PRO A 463 -21.66 1.38 -40.92
CA PRO A 463 -20.35 1.77 -40.39
C PRO A 463 -20.39 2.59 -39.10
N THR A 464 -21.48 3.30 -38.84
CA THR A 464 -21.69 4.19 -37.68
C THR A 464 -22.67 3.61 -36.66
N SER A 465 -22.97 2.31 -36.74
CA SER A 465 -23.93 1.70 -35.82
C SER A 465 -23.36 1.60 -34.41
N VAL A 466 -24.17 2.02 -33.43
CA VAL A 466 -23.85 1.92 -32.00
C VAL A 466 -23.51 0.47 -31.62
N LEU A 467 -24.15 -0.51 -32.27
CA LEU A 467 -23.88 -1.93 -32.11
C LEU A 467 -22.42 -2.31 -32.45
N ARG A 468 -21.84 -1.72 -33.50
CA ARG A 468 -20.45 -2.02 -33.87
C ARG A 468 -19.45 -1.46 -32.86
N GLU A 469 -19.73 -0.27 -32.33
CA GLU A 469 -18.96 0.36 -31.26
C GLU A 469 -19.10 -0.42 -29.95
N ASP A 470 -20.31 -0.82 -29.60
CA ASP A 470 -20.63 -1.62 -28.40
C ASP A 470 -19.95 -2.99 -28.43
N TYR A 471 -19.99 -3.67 -29.59
CA TYR A 471 -19.28 -4.93 -29.78
C TYR A 471 -17.75 -4.75 -29.63
N ALA A 472 -17.18 -3.66 -30.16
CA ALA A 472 -15.77 -3.34 -29.99
C ALA A 472 -15.42 -3.02 -28.52
N ALA A 473 -16.29 -2.30 -27.81
CA ALA A 473 -16.14 -2.04 -26.38
C ALA A 473 -16.14 -3.35 -25.57
N CYS A 474 -17.03 -4.28 -25.87
CA CYS A 474 -17.03 -5.61 -25.27
C CYS A 474 -15.75 -6.40 -25.57
N CYS A 475 -15.17 -6.27 -26.77
CA CYS A 475 -13.87 -6.89 -27.07
C CYS A 475 -12.74 -6.31 -26.21
N CYS A 476 -12.75 -4.98 -25.97
CA CYS A 476 -11.82 -4.33 -25.04
C CYS A 476 -12.05 -4.80 -23.60
N ALA A 477 -13.29 -4.98 -23.16
CA ALA A 477 -13.64 -5.51 -21.84
C ALA A 477 -13.09 -6.94 -21.65
N VAL A 478 -13.25 -7.81 -22.66
CA VAL A 478 -12.67 -9.17 -22.64
C VAL A 478 -11.14 -9.12 -22.55
N GLN A 479 -10.48 -8.22 -23.28
CA GLN A 479 -9.03 -8.05 -23.21
C GLN A 479 -8.59 -7.59 -21.80
N ASN A 480 -9.26 -6.61 -21.21
CA ASN A 480 -8.98 -6.14 -19.85
C ASN A 480 -9.15 -7.28 -18.83
N LEU A 481 -10.23 -8.05 -18.93
CA LEU A 481 -10.51 -9.21 -18.08
C LEU A 481 -9.37 -10.24 -18.18
N CYS A 482 -8.96 -10.60 -19.40
CA CYS A 482 -7.88 -11.56 -19.61
C CYS A 482 -6.53 -11.07 -19.07
N LEU A 483 -6.23 -9.77 -19.15
CA LEU A 483 -5.00 -9.19 -18.60
C LEU A 483 -5.02 -9.14 -17.07
N SER A 484 -6.17 -8.82 -16.47
CA SER A 484 -6.35 -8.78 -15.02
C SER A 484 -6.28 -10.19 -14.40
N LEU A 485 -6.88 -11.20 -15.04
CA LEU A 485 -6.73 -12.59 -14.58
C LEU A 485 -5.27 -13.06 -14.71
N HIS A 486 -4.59 -12.70 -15.80
CA HIS A 486 -3.18 -13.05 -16.00
C HIS A 486 -2.25 -12.41 -14.96
N SER A 487 -2.49 -11.15 -14.59
CA SER A 487 -1.69 -10.49 -13.53
C SER A 487 -1.87 -11.15 -12.16
N GLN A 488 -2.97 -11.87 -11.97
CA GLN A 488 -3.29 -12.63 -10.77
C GLN A 488 -2.87 -14.11 -10.87
N GLY A 489 -2.14 -14.49 -11.93
CA GLY A 489 -1.65 -15.85 -12.14
C GLY A 489 -2.70 -16.83 -12.72
N ILE A 490 -3.88 -16.34 -13.11
CA ILE A 490 -4.94 -17.14 -13.70
C ILE A 490 -4.84 -17.12 -15.24
N GLY A 491 -4.69 -18.30 -15.83
CA GLY A 491 -4.62 -18.48 -17.27
C GLY A 491 -5.99 -18.27 -17.93
N THR A 492 -5.99 -17.80 -19.18
CA THR A 492 -7.24 -17.59 -19.93
C THR A 492 -7.17 -18.06 -21.39
N LYS A 493 -8.32 -18.46 -21.91
CA LYS A 493 -8.55 -18.68 -23.33
C LYS A 493 -9.88 -18.10 -23.79
N TRP A 494 -9.80 -16.99 -24.50
CA TRP A 494 -10.91 -16.47 -25.28
C TRP A 494 -11.04 -17.25 -26.59
N THR A 495 -12.23 -17.82 -26.82
CA THR A 495 -12.57 -18.58 -28.02
C THR A 495 -13.85 -18.05 -28.65
N THR A 496 -13.83 -17.94 -29.97
CA THR A 496 -14.94 -17.51 -30.85
C THR A 496 -15.29 -18.61 -31.85
N GLY A 497 -15.25 -19.87 -31.39
CA GLY A 497 -15.50 -21.05 -32.24
C GLY A 497 -16.94 -21.13 -32.75
N PRO A 498 -17.22 -21.98 -33.77
CA PRO A 498 -18.54 -22.06 -34.42
C PRO A 498 -19.71 -22.33 -33.46
N VAL A 499 -19.48 -23.01 -32.34
CA VAL A 499 -20.52 -23.29 -31.34
C VAL A 499 -21.11 -22.01 -30.75
N ASN A 500 -20.33 -20.94 -30.58
CA ASN A 500 -20.79 -19.66 -30.01
C ASN A 500 -21.85 -18.97 -30.88
N PHE A 501 -21.96 -19.36 -32.14
CA PHE A 501 -22.90 -18.82 -33.12
C PHE A 501 -23.93 -19.86 -33.57
N HIS A 502 -24.00 -21.00 -32.87
CA HIS A 502 -25.03 -22.00 -33.12
C HIS A 502 -26.39 -21.48 -32.62
N PRO A 503 -27.50 -21.71 -33.34
CA PRO A 503 -28.84 -21.26 -32.93
C PRO A 503 -29.21 -21.64 -31.49
N ASP A 504 -28.83 -22.85 -31.06
CA ASP A 504 -29.13 -23.35 -29.71
C ASP A 504 -28.17 -22.87 -28.61
N PHE A 505 -27.12 -22.09 -28.93
CA PHE A 505 -26.13 -21.68 -27.94
C PHE A 505 -26.72 -20.79 -26.85
N ALA A 506 -27.56 -19.83 -27.23
CA ALA A 506 -28.20 -18.92 -26.28
C ALA A 506 -29.08 -19.67 -25.27
N SER A 507 -29.85 -20.66 -25.74
CA SER A 507 -30.64 -21.55 -24.90
C SER A 507 -29.77 -22.46 -24.00
N ALA A 508 -28.62 -22.92 -24.52
CA ALA A 508 -27.69 -23.74 -23.75
C ALA A 508 -27.07 -22.97 -22.57
N VAL A 509 -26.75 -21.68 -22.76
CA VAL A 509 -26.16 -20.79 -21.74
C VAL A 509 -27.22 -20.17 -20.83
N GLY A 510 -28.42 -19.90 -21.35
CA GLY A 510 -29.53 -19.30 -20.60
C GLY A 510 -29.67 -17.79 -20.78
N PHE A 511 -29.39 -17.26 -21.97
CA PHE A 511 -29.65 -15.85 -22.32
C PHE A 511 -30.53 -15.73 -23.57
N ASP A 512 -31.06 -14.53 -23.84
CA ASP A 512 -31.90 -14.25 -25.00
C ASP A 512 -31.06 -13.83 -26.21
N GLY A 513 -30.94 -14.74 -27.18
CA GLY A 513 -30.17 -14.50 -28.41
C GLY A 513 -30.81 -13.51 -29.39
N SER A 514 -32.04 -13.04 -29.14
CA SER A 514 -32.69 -12.00 -29.97
C SER A 514 -32.29 -10.58 -29.57
N HIS A 515 -31.77 -10.40 -28.36
CA HIS A 515 -31.38 -9.11 -27.79
C HIS A 515 -29.90 -9.02 -27.42
N GLU A 516 -29.13 -10.09 -27.64
CA GLU A 516 -27.72 -10.14 -27.30
C GLU A 516 -26.91 -10.89 -28.35
N GLN A 517 -25.73 -10.37 -28.66
CA GLN A 517 -24.77 -11.04 -29.52
C GLN A 517 -23.59 -11.58 -28.71
N VAL A 518 -23.18 -12.82 -28.99
CA VAL A 518 -22.03 -13.44 -28.32
C VAL A 518 -20.72 -12.80 -28.79
N VAL A 519 -19.93 -12.33 -27.83
CA VAL A 519 -18.56 -11.81 -28.02
C VAL A 519 -17.57 -12.97 -27.93
N GLY A 520 -17.80 -13.90 -27.00
CA GLY A 520 -17.12 -15.19 -26.98
C GLY A 520 -17.25 -15.94 -25.67
N THR A 521 -16.56 -17.07 -25.60
CA THR A 521 -16.44 -17.88 -24.39
C THR A 521 -15.00 -17.80 -23.89
N ILE A 522 -14.83 -17.69 -22.58
CA ILE A 522 -13.56 -17.60 -21.90
C ILE A 522 -13.46 -18.78 -20.96
N TRP A 523 -12.45 -19.63 -21.17
CA TRP A 523 -12.02 -20.57 -20.14
C TRP A 523 -10.95 -19.93 -19.28
N PHE A 524 -11.00 -20.18 -17.97
CA PHE A 524 -10.02 -19.66 -17.02
C PHE A 524 -9.68 -20.67 -15.93
N GLY A 525 -8.43 -20.64 -15.46
CA GLY A 525 -7.93 -21.55 -14.43
C GLY A 525 -6.41 -21.65 -14.42
N THR A 526 -5.87 -22.62 -13.68
CA THR A 526 -4.43 -22.87 -13.62
C THR A 526 -3.96 -23.57 -14.88
N ALA A 527 -2.91 -23.07 -15.54
CA ALA A 527 -2.35 -23.72 -16.72
C ALA A 527 -1.60 -25.01 -16.34
N GLU A 528 -1.88 -26.13 -17.03
CA GLU A 528 -1.15 -27.40 -16.83
C GLU A 528 0.34 -27.25 -17.20
N GLN A 529 0.61 -26.45 -18.22
CA GLN A 529 1.96 -26.13 -18.66
C GLN A 529 2.10 -24.63 -18.88
N ARG A 530 3.26 -24.08 -18.53
CA ARG A 530 3.57 -22.69 -18.80
C ARG A 530 3.59 -22.47 -20.32
N PRO A 531 2.78 -21.54 -20.87
CA PRO A 531 2.77 -21.29 -22.30
C PRO A 531 4.16 -20.92 -22.83
N THR A 532 4.56 -21.50 -23.96
CA THR A 532 5.88 -21.27 -24.57
C THR A 532 6.00 -19.87 -25.19
N ALA A 533 7.26 -19.46 -25.45
CA ALA A 533 7.65 -18.17 -26.03
C ALA A 533 6.86 -17.83 -27.32
N PRO A 534 6.66 -16.53 -27.64
CA PRO A 534 5.72 -16.10 -28.67
C PRO A 534 6.04 -16.67 -30.06
N THR A 535 5.00 -16.99 -30.82
CA THR A 535 5.05 -17.05 -32.28
C THR A 535 5.48 -15.69 -32.84
N LYS A 536 6.24 -15.70 -33.93
CA LYS A 536 6.79 -14.50 -34.60
C LYS A 536 5.67 -13.47 -34.84
N ARG A 537 5.78 -12.28 -34.25
CA ARG A 537 4.90 -11.12 -34.51
C ARG A 537 5.52 -10.26 -35.62
N LYS A 538 4.68 -9.52 -36.35
CA LYS A 538 5.12 -8.45 -37.26
C LYS A 538 5.84 -7.36 -36.46
N SER A 539 6.82 -6.68 -37.05
CA SER A 539 7.50 -5.56 -36.38
C SER A 539 6.59 -4.33 -36.29
N VAL A 540 7.00 -3.30 -35.55
CA VAL A 540 6.24 -2.03 -35.49
C VAL A 540 6.21 -1.38 -36.86
N GLU A 541 7.32 -1.45 -37.61
CA GLU A 541 7.44 -0.92 -38.97
C GLU A 541 6.47 -1.60 -39.95
N ASP A 542 6.21 -2.90 -39.77
CA ASP A 542 5.28 -3.66 -40.61
C ASP A 542 3.80 -3.30 -40.39
N VAL A 543 3.47 -2.59 -39.29
CA VAL A 543 2.07 -2.31 -38.90
C VAL A 543 1.78 -0.83 -38.68
N LEU A 544 2.80 0.02 -38.46
CA LEU A 544 2.65 1.46 -38.29
C LEU A 544 2.66 2.16 -39.67
N VAL A 545 1.48 2.51 -40.16
CA VAL A 545 1.33 3.37 -41.34
C VAL A 545 1.28 4.82 -40.88
N ARG A 546 2.25 5.63 -41.32
CA ARG A 546 2.24 7.09 -41.12
C ARG A 546 1.54 7.72 -42.32
N VAL A 547 0.47 8.45 -42.07
CA VAL A 547 -0.26 9.24 -43.07
C VAL A 547 0.07 10.69 -42.77
N GLU A 548 0.60 11.41 -43.76
CA GLU A 548 0.90 12.86 -43.66
C GLU A 548 -0.35 13.72 -43.83
#